data_AF-A0A5N7ZET9-F1
#
_entry.id   AF-A0A5N7ZET9-F1
#
_cell.length_a   1.000
_cell.length_b   1.000
_cell.length_c   1.000
_cell.angle_alpha   90.00
_cell.angle_beta   90.00
_cell.angle_gamma   90.00
#
_symmetry.space_group_name_H-M   'P 1'
#
loop_
_entity.id
_entity.type
_entity.pdbx_description
1 polymer ?
#
loop_
_entity_poly.entity_id
_entity_poly.type
_entity_poly.pdbx_seq_one_letter_code
_entity_poly.pdbx_strand_id
1 'polypeptide(L)' 'FVLQKIHPKNMQDKKAISMKILTTNAKGYTFEYSFVGDTKKQKGTVTKID' A
#
# COMPACT_ATOMS: atom_id res chain seq x y z
N PHE A 1 0.85 3.76 -9.63
CA PHE A 1 -0.45 4.34 -9.21
C PHE A 1 -0.26 5.00 -7.86
N VAL A 2 -0.66 6.28 -7.71
CA VAL A 2 -0.59 7.00 -6.42
C VAL A 2 -1.95 6.90 -5.76
N LEU A 3 -2.03 6.17 -4.65
CA LEU A 3 -3.25 6.06 -3.85
C LEU A 3 -3.21 7.12 -2.75
N GLN A 4 -4.23 7.98 -2.71
CA GLN A 4 -4.45 8.95 -1.64
C GLN A 4 -5.67 8.51 -0.83
N LYS A 5 -5.55 8.44 0.50
CA LYS A 5 -6.71 8.16 1.37
C LYS A 5 -7.65 9.36 1.38
N ILE A 6 -8.95 9.09 1.24
CA ILE A 6 -10.02 10.11 1.21
C ILE A 6 -10.17 10.81 2.58
N HIS A 7 -9.83 10.12 3.68
CA HIS A 7 -9.82 10.68 5.04
C HIS A 7 -8.52 10.33 5.78
N PRO A 8 -7.42 11.06 5.56
CA PRO A 8 -6.17 10.85 6.26
C PRO A 8 -6.31 11.33 7.72
N LYS A 9 -6.16 10.43 8.70
CA LYS A 9 -6.32 10.76 10.13
C LYS A 9 -5.03 11.31 10.75
N ASN A 10 -3.87 10.99 10.17
CA ASN A 10 -2.55 11.40 10.68
C ASN A 10 -1.67 12.03 9.59
N MET A 11 -0.70 12.87 9.99
CA MET A 11 0.29 13.48 9.07
C MET A 11 1.09 12.45 8.23
N GLN A 12 1.24 11.21 8.72
CA GLN A 12 1.83 10.12 7.93
C GLN A 12 0.94 9.71 6.74
N ASP A 13 -0.39 9.81 6.85
CA ASP A 13 -1.32 9.54 5.75
C ASP A 13 -1.32 10.65 4.67
N LYS A 14 -0.78 11.83 4.97
CA LYS A 14 -0.61 12.93 4.00
C LYS A 14 0.59 12.73 3.07
N LYS A 15 1.56 11.88 3.45
CA LYS A 15 2.66 11.50 2.57
C LYS A 15 2.10 10.58 1.49
N ALA A 16 2.25 10.97 0.23
CA ALA A 16 1.85 10.14 -0.90
C ALA A 16 2.49 8.75 -0.73
N ILE A 17 1.66 7.71 -0.72
CA ILE A 17 2.12 6.33 -0.64
C ILE A 17 2.26 5.83 -2.08
N SER A 18 3.45 5.37 -2.44
CA SER A 18 3.68 4.64 -3.68
C SER A 18 3.37 3.17 -3.42
N MET A 19 2.30 2.66 -4.03
CA MET A 19 1.90 1.26 -3.93
C MET A 19 2.25 0.51 -5.22
N LYS A 20 2.89 -0.65 -5.08
CA LYS A 20 3.21 -1.58 -6.16
C LYS A 20 2.70 -2.96 -5.80
N ILE A 21 1.84 -3.53 -6.65
CA ILE A 21 1.45 -4.94 -6.52
C ILE A 21 2.62 -5.79 -7.02
N LEU A 22 3.08 -6.72 -6.17
CA LEU A 22 4.18 -7.63 -6.48
C LEU A 22 3.66 -8.93 -7.09
N THR A 23 2.64 -9.53 -6.47
CA THR A 23 2.07 -10.80 -6.89
C THR A 23 0.57 -10.83 -6.66
N THR A 24 -0.15 -11.48 -7.57
CA THR A 24 -1.59 -11.67 -7.51
C THR A 24 -1.90 -13.15 -7.64
N ASN A 25 -2.68 -13.68 -6.71
CA ASN A 25 -3.12 -15.07 -6.64
C ASN A 25 -4.65 -15.12 -6.63
N ALA A 26 -5.24 -16.29 -6.87
CA ALA A 26 -6.70 -16.47 -6.88
C ALA A 26 -7.39 -16.07 -5.56
N LYS A 27 -6.67 -16.16 -4.44
CA LYS A 27 -7.18 -15.89 -3.08
C LYS A 27 -6.70 -14.56 -2.49
N GLY A 28 -5.93 -13.76 -3.22
CA GLY A 28 -5.29 -12.58 -2.62
C GLY A 28 -4.17 -11.99 -3.44
N TYR A 29 -3.56 -10.92 -2.95
CA TYR A 29 -2.42 -10.27 -3.60
C TYR A 29 -1.44 -9.70 -2.58
N THR A 30 -0.16 -9.71 -2.93
CA THR A 30 0.90 -9.10 -2.13
C THR A 30 1.26 -7.76 -2.76
N PHE A 31 1.29 -6.72 -1.95
CA PHE A 31 1.67 -5.39 -2.36
C PHE A 31 2.83 -4.88 -1.50
N GLU A 32 3.68 -4.08 -2.12
CA GLU A 32 4.67 -3.27 -1.43
C GLU A 32 4.21 -1.82 -1.46
N TYR A 33 4.39 -1.12 -0.35
CA TYR A 33 4.11 0.30 -0.25
C TYR A 33 5.27 1.02 0.43
N SER A 34 5.51 2.25 0.01
CA SER A 34 6.50 3.12 0.63
C SER A 34 6.00 4.55 0.63
N PHE A 35 6.41 5.34 1.61
CA PHE A 35 6.17 6.78 1.58
C PHE A 35 7.08 7.42 0.55
N VAL A 36 6.55 8.36 -0.24
CA VAL A 36 7.35 9.14 -1.19
C VAL A 36 8.42 9.92 -0.41
N GLY A 37 9.69 9.65 -0.72
CA GLY A 37 10.86 10.22 -0.03
C GLY A 37 11.44 9.33 1.09
N ASP A 38 10.84 8.18 1.40
CA ASP A 38 11.36 7.22 2.36
C ASP A 38 11.95 5.99 1.65
N THR A 39 13.11 5.50 2.11
CA THR A 39 13.77 4.30 1.57
C THR A 39 13.21 3.02 2.17
N LYS A 40 12.47 3.11 3.28
CA LYS A 40 11.85 1.94 3.91
C LYS A 40 10.58 1.54 3.17
N LYS A 41 10.64 0.40 2.50
CA LYS A 41 9.51 -0.23 1.82
C LYS A 41 8.89 -1.28 2.73
N GLN A 42 7.57 -1.25 2.87
CA GLN A 42 6.81 -2.21 3.66
C GLN A 42 5.99 -3.10 2.74
N LYS A 43 5.87 -4.37 3.11
CA LYS A 43 5.11 -5.38 2.35
C LYS A 43 3.85 -5.75 3.12
N GLY A 44 2.73 -5.79 2.43
CA GLY A 44 1.43 -6.23 2.94
C GLY A 44 0.86 -7.32 2.05
N THR A 45 0.11 -8.23 2.65
CA THR A 45 -0.58 -9.32 1.96
C THR A 45 -2.08 -9.15 2.18
N VAL A 46 -2.85 -9.18 1.10
CA VAL A 46 -4.31 -9.17 1.16
C VAL A 46 -4.80 -10.57 0.84
N THR A 47 -5.67 -11.10 1.68
CA THR A 47 -6.37 -12.37 1.44
C THR A 47 -7.85 -12.06 1.32
N LYS A 48 -8.48 -12.52 0.25
CA LYS A 48 -9.94 -12.49 0.11
C LYS A 48 -10.53 -13.49 1.09
N ILE A 49 -11.34 -12.99 2.02
CA ILE A 49 -12.14 -13.81 2.93
C ILE A 49 -13.54 -13.91 2.28
N ASP A 50 -14.05 -15.13 2.16
CA ASP A 50 -15.40 -15.43 1.63
C ASP A 50 -16.44 -15.35 2.75
#